data_AF-A0A939ZQK7-F1
#
_entry.id   AF-A0A939ZQK7-F1
#
_cell.length_a   1.000
_cell.length_b   1.000
_cell.length_c   1.000
_cell.angle_alpha   90.00
_cell.angle_beta   90.00
_cell.angle_gamma   90.00
#
_symmetry.space_group_name_H-M   'P 1'
#
loop_
_entity.id
_entity.type
_entity.pdbx_description
1 polymer ?
#
loop_
_entity_poly.entity_id
_entity_poly.type
_entity_poly.pdbx_seq_one_letter_code
_entity_poly.pdbx_strand_id
1 'polypeptide(L)'
;MVFYYRNYPYSTKATLISVVANIGGYLAGIGAVVAFSMIENKAVGVTVAVILAALALFLFIYVGRKLTDKLSEKWSEENIRTKAGVAFQYVMANPDEYDRIASINPEFAQKYEMGEKGRPVKRK
;
A
#
# COMPACT_ATOMS: atom_id res chain seq x y z
N MET A 1 -1.38 15.98 -12.96
CA MET A 1 -1.49 14.51 -13.08
C MET A 1 -1.81 13.98 -11.68
N VAL A 2 -2.97 13.38 -11.46
CA VAL A 2 -3.39 12.90 -10.12
C VAL A 2 -3.10 11.40 -10.04
N PHE A 3 -2.11 11.01 -9.23
CA PHE A 3 -1.79 9.61 -9.00
C PHE A 3 -2.77 9.01 -7.98
N TYR A 4 -3.65 8.12 -8.43
CA TYR A 4 -4.55 7.37 -7.56
C TYR A 4 -3.84 6.13 -7.02
N TYR A 5 -2.98 6.29 -6.01
CA TYR A 5 -2.43 5.15 -5.26
C TYR A 5 -3.26 4.88 -4.00
N ARG A 6 -3.28 3.62 -3.54
CA ARG A 6 -3.89 3.29 -2.25
C ARG A 6 -2.88 3.45 -1.13
N ASN A 7 -3.26 4.20 -0.11
CA ASN A 7 -2.47 4.33 1.11
C ASN A 7 -2.94 3.30 2.14
N TYR A 8 -2.01 2.45 2.59
CA TYR A 8 -2.22 1.46 3.63
C TYR A 8 -1.47 1.91 4.91
N PRO A 9 -2.18 2.53 5.88
CA PRO A 9 -1.54 3.21 7.01
C PRO A 9 -0.66 2.28 7.87
N TYR A 10 -1.05 1.01 7.99
CA TYR A 10 -0.34 0.02 8.80
C TYR A 10 0.59 -0.89 7.97
N SER A 11 0.73 -0.62 6.67
CA SER A 11 1.56 -1.41 5.76
C SER A 11 2.26 -0.55 4.72
N THR A 12 3.36 0.11 5.11
CA THR A 12 4.19 0.93 4.22
C THR A 12 4.68 0.16 2.99
N LYS A 13 4.95 -1.15 3.14
CA LYS A 13 5.34 -2.01 2.01
C LYS A 13 4.22 -2.15 0.98
N ALA A 14 2.97 -2.37 1.42
CA ALA A 14 1.83 -2.45 0.51
C ALA A 14 1.56 -1.10 -0.18
N THR A 15 1.70 0.01 0.55
CA THR A 15 1.62 1.36 -0.03
C THR A 15 2.67 1.56 -1.12
N LEU A 16 3.93 1.20 -0.86
CA LEU A 16 5.01 1.34 -1.83
C LEU A 16 4.74 0.50 -3.09
N ILE A 17 4.30 -0.75 -2.93
CA ILE A 17 3.94 -1.61 -4.07
C ILE A 17 2.78 -0.99 -4.87
N SER A 18 1.76 -0.44 -4.20
CA SER A 18 0.64 0.24 -4.87
C SER A 18 1.12 1.45 -5.67
N VAL A 19 2.02 2.27 -5.11
CA VAL A 19 2.61 3.43 -5.80
C VAL A 19 3.39 2.98 -7.04
N VAL A 20 4.31 2.02 -6.90
CA VAL A 20 5.13 1.52 -8.01
C VAL A 20 4.27 0.90 -9.10
N ALA A 21 3.25 0.11 -8.73
CA ALA A 21 2.32 -0.50 -9.68
C ALA A 21 1.51 0.56 -10.45
N ASN A 22 1.05 1.62 -9.78
CA ASN A 22 0.36 2.72 -10.45
C ASN A 22 1.29 3.47 -11.41
N ILE A 23 2.53 3.79 -11.01
CA ILE A 23 3.50 4.45 -11.88
C ILE A 23 3.82 3.57 -13.09
N GLY A 24 4.10 2.28 -12.87
CA GLY A 24 4.37 1.33 -13.94
C GLY A 24 3.16 1.17 -14.89
N GLY A 25 1.95 1.11 -14.35
CA GLY A 25 0.71 1.07 -15.12
C GLY A 25 0.53 2.32 -15.99
N TYR A 26 0.80 3.51 -15.45
CA TYR A 26 0.77 4.75 -16.23
C TYR A 26 1.79 4.76 -17.37
N LEU A 27 3.05 4.37 -17.09
CA LEU A 27 4.09 4.31 -18.11
C LEU A 27 3.76 3.31 -19.21
N ALA A 28 3.22 2.13 -18.85
CA ALA A 28 2.75 1.15 -19.81
C ALA A 28 1.58 1.69 -20.65
N GLY A 29 0.64 2.41 -20.04
CA GLY A 29 -0.47 3.06 -20.75
C GLY A 29 -0.01 4.12 -21.75
N ILE A 30 0.92 5.00 -21.36
CA ILE A 30 1.54 5.99 -22.26
C ILE A 30 2.29 5.27 -23.39
N GLY A 31 3.06 4.23 -23.06
CA GLY A 31 3.77 3.42 -24.03
C GLY A 31 2.83 2.78 -25.06
N ALA A 32 1.65 2.29 -24.63
CA ALA A 32 0.65 1.74 -25.54
C ALA A 32 0.13 2.78 -26.54
N VAL A 33 -0.14 4.00 -26.07
CA VAL A 33 -0.60 5.11 -26.93
C VAL A 33 0.49 5.52 -27.93
N VAL A 34 1.74 5.66 -27.47
CA VAL A 34 2.88 6.01 -28.33
C VAL A 34 3.15 4.91 -29.36
N ALA A 35 3.13 3.65 -28.93
CA ALA A 35 3.27 2.50 -29.83
C ALA A 35 2.18 2.46 -30.89
N PHE A 36 0.97 2.92 -30.57
CA PHE A 36 -0.13 3.06 -31.53
C PHE A 36 0.05 4.24 -32.49
N SER A 37 0.64 5.36 -32.05
CA SER A 37 0.81 6.56 -32.88
C SER A 37 2.02 6.50 -33.83
N MET A 38 3.04 5.70 -33.52
CA MET A 38 4.28 5.60 -34.31
C MET A 38 4.28 4.42 -35.31
N ILE A 39 3.10 3.91 -35.68
CA ILE A 39 2.98 2.70 -36.49
C ILE A 39 3.25 2.99 -37.98
N GLU A 40 4.44 2.61 -38.45
CA GLU A 40 4.72 2.43 -39.89
C GLU A 40 4.32 1.01 -40.36
N ASN A 41 4.46 0.00 -39.50
CA ASN A 41 4.14 -1.39 -39.80
C ASN A 41 2.97 -1.90 -38.93
N LYS A 42 1.78 -2.00 -39.55
CA LYS A 42 0.49 -2.10 -38.85
C LYS A 42 0.36 -3.29 -37.89
N ALA A 43 0.94 -4.44 -38.21
CA ALA A 43 0.75 -5.65 -37.40
C ALA A 43 1.56 -5.65 -36.09
N VAL A 44 2.85 -5.30 -36.16
CA VAL A 44 3.77 -5.37 -35.01
C VAL A 44 3.45 -4.27 -34.00
N GLY A 45 3.20 -3.04 -34.46
CA GLY A 45 2.84 -1.92 -33.59
C GLY A 45 1.55 -2.15 -32.82
N VAL A 46 0.52 -2.71 -33.47
CA VAL A 46 -0.75 -3.08 -32.81
C VAL A 46 -0.52 -4.16 -31.76
N THR A 47 0.31 -5.17 -32.04
CA THR A 47 0.60 -6.24 -31.09
C THR A 47 1.28 -5.70 -29.84
N VAL A 48 2.29 -4.83 -30.00
CA VAL A 48 2.99 -4.19 -28.88
C VAL A 48 2.06 -3.29 -28.08
N ALA A 49 1.21 -2.49 -28.73
CA ALA A 49 0.25 -1.63 -28.07
C ALA A 49 -0.76 -2.43 -27.21
N VAL A 50 -1.26 -3.56 -27.73
CA VAL A 50 -2.16 -4.45 -26.98
C VAL A 50 -1.48 -5.05 -25.76
N ILE A 51 -0.23 -5.51 -25.89
CA ILE A 51 0.55 -6.05 -24.76
C ILE A 51 0.76 -4.98 -23.69
N LEU A 52 1.13 -3.76 -24.08
CA LEU A 52 1.34 -2.65 -23.14
C LEU A 52 0.03 -2.23 -22.44
N ALA A 53 -1.08 -2.22 -23.17
CA ALA A 53 -2.39 -1.95 -22.59
C ALA A 53 -2.81 -3.04 -21.59
N ALA A 54 -2.59 -4.32 -21.92
CA ALA A 54 -2.85 -5.43 -21.01
C ALA A 54 -1.95 -5.38 -19.76
N LEU A 55 -0.67 -5.04 -19.92
CA LEU A 55 0.27 -4.84 -18.82
C LEU A 55 -0.18 -3.69 -17.91
N ALA A 56 -0.61 -2.56 -18.49
CA ALA A 56 -1.13 -1.43 -17.73
C ALA A 56 -2.33 -1.85 -16.87
N LEU A 57 -3.31 -2.55 -17.46
CA LEU A 57 -4.47 -3.06 -16.74
C LEU A 57 -4.10 -4.04 -15.63
N PHE A 58 -3.17 -4.95 -15.91
CA PHE A 58 -2.66 -5.90 -14.91
C PHE A 58 -2.01 -5.17 -13.73
N LEU A 59 -1.13 -4.20 -13.99
CA LEU A 59 -0.47 -3.42 -12.96
C LEU A 59 -1.47 -2.59 -12.13
N PHE A 60 -2.45 -1.93 -12.77
CA PHE A 60 -3.45 -1.14 -12.06
C PHE A 60 -4.42 -1.98 -11.23
N ILE A 61 -5.03 -2.99 -11.85
CA ILE A 61 -6.15 -3.72 -11.25
C ILE A 61 -5.63 -4.83 -10.34
N TYR A 62 -4.71 -5.65 -10.85
CA TYR A 62 -4.23 -6.81 -10.11
C TYR A 62 -3.19 -6.42 -9.08
N VAL A 63 -2.09 -5.78 -9.50
CA VAL A 63 -0.97 -5.49 -8.58
C VAL A 63 -1.32 -4.33 -7.64
N GLY A 64 -1.74 -3.18 -8.19
CA GLY A 64 -1.96 -1.95 -7.43
C GLY A 64 -3.19 -1.93 -6.54
N ARG A 65 -4.12 -2.89 -6.72
CA ARG A 65 -5.34 -3.03 -5.90
C ARG A 65 -5.43 -4.42 -5.26
N LYS A 66 -5.68 -5.47 -6.06
CA LYS A 66 -6.03 -6.80 -5.52
C LYS A 66 -4.90 -7.44 -4.70
N LEU A 67 -3.66 -7.34 -5.18
CA LEU A 67 -2.49 -7.91 -4.50
C LEU A 67 -2.12 -7.06 -3.27
N THR A 68 -2.08 -5.74 -3.41
CA THR A 68 -1.73 -4.84 -2.30
C THR A 68 -2.75 -4.87 -1.17
N ASP A 69 -4.04 -5.07 -1.46
CA ASP A 69 -5.07 -5.27 -0.44
C ASP A 69 -4.77 -6.52 0.39
N LYS A 70 -4.57 -7.67 -0.27
CA LYS A 70 -4.22 -8.93 0.40
C LYS A 70 -2.93 -8.84 1.21
N LEU A 71 -1.90 -8.18 0.66
CA LEU A 71 -0.63 -7.98 1.35
C LEU A 71 -0.80 -7.02 2.53
N SER A 72 -1.64 -6.00 2.41
CA SER A 72 -1.95 -5.08 3.49
C SER A 72 -2.62 -5.79 4.64
N GLU A 73 -3.62 -6.64 4.40
CA GLU A 73 -4.28 -7.40 5.47
C GLU A 73 -3.28 -8.23 6.26
N LYS A 74 -2.45 -9.03 5.56
CA LYS A 74 -1.43 -9.88 6.18
C LYS A 74 -0.38 -9.08 6.96
N TRP A 75 0.18 -8.04 6.33
CA TRP A 75 1.29 -7.28 6.92
C TRP A 75 0.84 -6.28 7.98
N SER A 76 -0.38 -5.75 7.90
CA SER A 76 -0.86 -4.79 8.90
C SER A 76 -0.97 -5.45 10.27
N GLU A 77 -1.54 -6.65 10.34
CA GLU A 77 -1.64 -7.38 11.60
C GLU A 77 -0.25 -7.74 12.16
N GLU A 78 0.64 -8.24 11.32
CA GLU A 78 2.02 -8.53 11.70
C GLU A 78 2.76 -7.28 12.20
N ASN A 79 2.62 -6.14 11.50
CA ASN A 79 3.25 -4.88 11.87
C ASN A 79 2.69 -4.33 13.19
N ILE A 80 1.37 -4.44 13.43
CA ILE A 80 0.76 -4.03 14.70
C ILE A 80 1.32 -4.87 15.86
N ARG A 81 1.54 -6.17 15.66
CA ARG A 81 2.10 -7.06 16.68
C ARG A 81 3.59 -6.84 16.94
N THR A 82 4.35 -6.45 15.92
CA THR A 82 5.82 -6.43 15.99
C THR A 82 6.45 -5.05 16.07
N LYS A 83 5.75 -3.98 15.64
CA LYS A 83 6.33 -2.62 15.54
C LYS A 83 5.59 -1.65 16.44
N ALA A 84 6.26 -1.18 17.49
CA ALA A 84 5.69 -0.27 18.47
C ALA A 84 5.09 1.01 17.85
N GLY A 85 5.73 1.58 16.82
CA GLY A 85 5.23 2.79 16.15
C GLY A 85 3.93 2.55 15.36
N VAL A 86 3.77 1.37 14.75
CA VAL A 86 2.55 1.01 14.01
C VAL A 86 1.43 0.68 14.99
N ALA A 87 1.73 -0.05 16.05
CA ALA A 87 0.81 -0.30 17.17
C ALA A 87 0.30 1.01 17.78
N PHE A 88 1.18 1.99 18.00
CA PHE A 88 0.81 3.31 18.50
C PHE A 88 -0.19 4.02 17.57
N GLN A 89 0.05 4.02 16.26
CA GLN A 89 -0.89 4.61 15.30
C GLN A 89 -2.25 3.90 15.29
N TYR A 90 -2.24 2.57 15.45
CA TYR A 90 -3.46 1.78 15.52
C TYR A 90 -4.27 2.08 16.78
N VAL A 91 -3.63 2.11 17.96
CA VAL A 91 -4.29 2.43 19.23
C VAL A 91 -4.70 3.90 19.31
N MET A 92 -3.98 4.82 18.66
CA MET A 92 -4.45 6.21 18.53
C MET A 92 -5.80 6.32 17.80
N ALA A 93 -6.04 5.44 16.82
CA ALA A 93 -7.31 5.38 16.10
C ALA A 93 -8.38 4.55 16.83
N ASN A 94 -7.96 3.60 17.68
CA ASN A 94 -8.82 2.69 18.44
C ASN A 94 -8.32 2.61 19.91
N PRO A 95 -8.58 3.63 20.75
CA PRO A 95 -8.00 3.68 22.09
C PRO A 95 -8.43 2.55 23.03
N ASP A 96 -9.62 2.01 22.80
CA ASP A 96 -10.22 0.86 23.49
C ASP A 96 -9.42 -0.45 23.30
N GLU A 97 -8.64 -0.54 22.24
CA GLU A 97 -7.81 -1.71 21.93
C GLU A 97 -6.46 -1.72 22.66
N TYR A 98 -6.16 -0.71 23.50
CA TYR A 98 -4.85 -0.56 24.13
C TYR A 98 -4.40 -1.82 24.88
N ASP A 99 -5.24 -2.37 25.76
CA ASP A 99 -4.85 -3.51 26.61
C ASP A 99 -4.54 -4.75 25.78
N ARG A 100 -5.36 -5.01 24.75
CA ARG A 100 -5.11 -6.10 23.80
C ARG A 100 -3.78 -5.88 23.09
N ILE A 101 -3.54 -4.70 22.52
CA ILE A 101 -2.32 -4.42 21.76
C ILE A 101 -1.08 -4.44 22.67
N ALA A 102 -1.16 -3.92 23.89
CA ALA A 102 -0.07 -3.98 24.86
C ALA A 102 0.28 -5.42 25.25
N SER A 103 -0.70 -6.34 25.33
CA SER A 103 -0.44 -7.75 25.62
C SER A 103 0.27 -8.50 24.49
N ILE A 104 0.00 -8.14 23.22
CA ILE A 104 0.56 -8.85 22.05
C ILE A 104 1.80 -8.17 21.46
N ASN A 105 2.06 -6.91 21.79
CA ASN A 105 3.23 -6.15 21.35
C ASN A 105 4.01 -5.62 22.57
N PRO A 106 5.00 -6.40 23.07
CA PRO A 106 5.79 -6.01 24.23
C PRO A 106 6.59 -4.72 24.03
N GLU A 107 7.10 -4.45 22.83
CA GLU A 107 7.81 -3.20 22.56
C GLU A 107 6.89 -1.97 22.67
N PHE A 108 5.65 -2.11 22.22
CA PHE A 108 4.63 -1.06 22.37
C PHE A 108 4.34 -0.82 23.85
N ALA A 109 4.09 -1.88 24.63
CA ALA A 109 3.81 -1.78 26.05
C ALA A 109 4.98 -1.17 26.87
N GLN A 110 6.22 -1.40 26.44
CA GLN A 110 7.40 -0.78 27.05
C GLN A 110 7.54 0.70 26.72
N LYS A 111 7.22 1.11 25.50
CA LYS A 111 7.43 2.49 25.03
C LYS A 111 6.26 3.41 25.32
N TYR A 112 5.05 2.87 25.46
CA TYR A 112 3.82 3.64 25.55
C TYR A 112 2.96 3.21 26.74
N GLU A 113 2.18 4.14 27.26
CA GLU A 113 1.17 3.93 28.31
C GLU A 113 -0.09 4.73 28.01
N MET A 114 -1.21 4.35 28.62
CA MET A 114 -2.42 5.17 28.50
C MET A 114 -2.33 6.41 29.37
N GLY A 115 -2.39 7.57 28.73
CA GLY A 115 -2.50 8.85 29.42
C GLY A 115 -3.93 9.17 29.85
N GLU A 116 -4.07 10.15 30.72
CA GLU A 116 -5.33 10.60 31.34
C GLU A 116 -6.42 11.03 30.34
N LYS A 117 -6.05 11.35 29.10
CA LYS A 117 -6.98 11.76 28.03
C LYS A 117 -7.49 10.60 27.19
N GLY A 118 -7.27 9.35 27.62
CA GLY A 118 -7.63 8.17 26.83
C GLY A 118 -6.84 8.10 25.51
N ARG A 119 -5.59 8.60 25.50
CA ARG A 119 -4.67 8.46 24.35
C ARG A 119 -3.35 7.84 24.79
N PRO A 120 -2.74 6.96 23.98
CA PRO A 120 -1.42 6.43 24.29
C PRO A 120 -0.41 7.58 24.28
N VAL A 121 0.45 7.63 25.29
CA VAL A 121 1.56 8.58 25.43
C VAL A 121 2.85 7.81 25.63
N LYS A 122 4.00 8.42 25.30
CA LYS A 122 5.30 7.78 25.47
C LYS A 122 5.63 7.71 26.96
N ARG A 123 6.02 6.54 27.47
CA ARG A 123 6.53 6.41 28.84
C ARG A 123 7.80 7.26 28.99
N LYS A 124 7.93 7.92 30.14
CA LYS A 124 9.11 8.71 30.49
C LYS A 124 10.26 7.83 30.95
#